data_AF-A0A7S3C9L3-F1
#
_entry.id   AF-A0A7S3C9L3-F1
#
_cell.length_a   1.000
_cell.length_b   1.000
_cell.length_c   1.000
_cell.angle_alpha   90.00
_cell.angle_beta   90.00
_cell.angle_gamma   90.00
#
_symmetry.space_group_name_H-M   'P 1'
#
loop_
_entity.id
_entity.type
_entity.pdbx_description
1 polymer ?
#
loop_
_entity_poly.entity_id
_entity_poly.type
_entity_poly.pdbx_seq_one_letter_code
_entity_poly.pdbx_strand_id
1 'polypeptide(L)'
;GGLSTAIRLKLSGQFDRVRILEKNDRLGGRVKTLKLESCTSSSTYRFDTGPSLLLFPEEYMRTFEELGCELPEMKPVGNVGYRCFFNRRGPRRPGQDTLDLLLEDDEMAAQLESVEEGAGEAYSRMIRAARTALEVGNGAFIDRNFATLAEFVNPLR
;
A
#
# COMPACT_ATOMS: atom_id res chain seq x y z
N GLY A 1 -2.17 -7.90 -10.83
CA GLY A 1 -1.40 -8.38 -11.99
C GLY A 1 -2.29 -9.13 -12.96
N GLY A 2 -2.11 -10.46 -13.11
CA GLY A 2 -2.75 -11.24 -14.17
C GLY A 2 -4.28 -11.10 -14.32
N LEU A 3 -5.02 -11.01 -13.21
CA LEU A 3 -6.47 -10.74 -13.26
C LEU A 3 -6.80 -9.40 -13.93
N SER A 4 -6.16 -8.30 -13.48
CA SER A 4 -6.36 -6.97 -14.06
C SER A 4 -6.03 -6.96 -15.55
N THR A 5 -4.90 -7.55 -15.95
CA THR A 5 -4.50 -7.67 -17.36
C THR A 5 -5.53 -8.45 -18.17
N ALA A 6 -5.98 -9.61 -17.68
CA ALA A 6 -6.95 -10.45 -18.39
C ALA A 6 -8.29 -9.74 -18.61
N ILE A 7 -8.76 -8.99 -17.62
CA ILE A 7 -10.01 -8.22 -17.74
C ILE A 7 -9.82 -7.09 -18.76
N ARG A 8 -8.72 -6.32 -18.69
CA ARG A 8 -8.41 -5.27 -19.68
C ARG A 8 -8.33 -5.81 -21.11
N LEU A 9 -7.68 -6.95 -21.31
CA LEU A 9 -7.61 -7.62 -22.61
C LEU A 9 -8.98 -8.06 -23.12
N LYS A 10 -9.87 -8.49 -22.22
CA LYS A 10 -11.23 -8.86 -22.60
C LYS A 10 -12.07 -7.63 -22.95
N LEU A 11 -11.92 -6.55 -22.19
CA LEU A 11 -12.66 -5.29 -22.41
C LEU A 11 -12.17 -4.50 -23.63
N SER A 12 -10.92 -4.68 -24.07
CA SER A 12 -10.40 -4.02 -25.28
C SER A 12 -11.10 -4.45 -26.58
N GLY A 13 -11.86 -5.55 -26.56
CA GLY A 13 -12.55 -6.09 -27.72
C GLY A 13 -11.63 -6.76 -28.76
N GLN A 14 -10.31 -6.77 -28.54
CA GLN A 14 -9.34 -7.34 -29.49
C GLN A 14 -9.29 -8.88 -29.44
N PHE A 15 -9.80 -9.48 -28.37
CA PHE A 15 -9.77 -10.92 -28.16
C PHE A 15 -11.18 -11.46 -27.88
N ASP A 16 -11.65 -12.38 -28.73
CA ASP A 16 -12.94 -13.06 -28.54
C ASP A 16 -12.98 -13.82 -27.20
N ARG A 17 -11.84 -14.40 -26.81
CA ARG A 17 -11.71 -15.16 -25.57
C ARG A 17 -10.36 -14.90 -24.89
N VAL A 18 -10.42 -14.63 -23.59
CA VAL A 18 -9.26 -14.60 -22.69
C VAL A 18 -9.39 -15.77 -21.71
N ARG A 19 -8.32 -16.55 -21.55
CA ARG A 19 -8.28 -17.70 -20.62
C ARG A 19 -7.21 -17.47 -19.57
N ILE A 20 -7.61 -17.53 -18.29
CA ILE A 20 -6.70 -17.48 -17.15
C ILE A 20 -6.33 -18.91 -16.79
N LEU A 21 -5.03 -19.18 -16.67
CA LEU A 21 -4.50 -20.45 -16.17
C LEU A 21 -3.96 -20.20 -14.76
N GLU A 22 -4.62 -20.79 -13.77
CA GLU A 22 -4.23 -20.71 -12.36
C GLU A 22 -3.93 -22.12 -11.86
N LYS A 23 -2.79 -22.30 -11.20
CA LYS A 23 -2.35 -23.62 -10.72
C LYS A 23 -3.02 -24.02 -9.40
N ASN A 24 -3.54 -23.03 -8.66
CA ASN A 24 -4.20 -23.23 -7.37
C ASN A 24 -5.73 -23.31 -7.55
N ASP A 25 -6.44 -23.79 -6.53
CA ASP A 25 -7.90 -23.94 -6.59
C ASP A 25 -8.67 -22.60 -6.54
N ARG A 26 -7.96 -21.49 -6.32
CA ARG A 26 -8.55 -20.15 -6.21
C ARG A 26 -7.68 -19.11 -6.89
N LEU A 27 -8.35 -18.12 -7.48
CA LEU A 27 -7.75 -16.90 -8.02
C LEU A 27 -7.21 -16.01 -6.90
N GLY A 28 -6.32 -15.07 -7.24
CA GLY A 28 -5.83 -14.03 -6.32
C GLY A 28 -4.33 -14.08 -6.05
N GLY A 29 -3.63 -15.15 -6.44
CA GLY A 29 -2.18 -15.24 -6.32
C GLY A 29 -1.73 -15.11 -4.86
N ARG A 30 -1.06 -14.01 -4.49
CA ARG A 30 -0.63 -13.75 -3.10
C ARG A 30 -1.75 -13.19 -2.22
N VAL A 31 -2.80 -12.62 -2.81
CA VAL A 31 -3.97 -12.11 -2.08
C VAL A 31 -4.88 -13.28 -1.76
N LYS A 32 -4.54 -14.06 -0.73
CA LYS A 32 -5.27 -15.26 -0.30
C LYS A 32 -5.92 -15.06 1.06
N THR A 33 -6.99 -15.80 1.28
CA THR A 33 -7.71 -15.88 2.55
C THR A 33 -7.74 -17.31 3.05
N LEU A 34 -7.33 -17.52 4.30
CA LEU A 34 -7.46 -18.76 5.05
C LEU A 34 -8.61 -18.61 6.06
N LYS A 35 -9.51 -19.59 6.13
CA LYS A 35 -10.54 -19.67 7.17
C LYS A 35 -10.23 -20.86 8.06
N LEU A 36 -10.15 -20.64 9.36
CA LEU A 36 -9.84 -21.66 10.37
C LEU A 36 -10.94 -21.70 11.42
N GLU A 37 -11.40 -22.89 11.77
CA GLU A 37 -12.31 -23.07 12.90
C GLU A 37 -11.51 -23.08 14.21
N SER A 38 -12.06 -22.45 15.25
CA SER A 38 -11.46 -22.47 16.58
C SER A 38 -11.56 -23.87 17.19
N CYS A 39 -10.47 -24.36 17.79
CA CYS A 39 -10.51 -25.61 18.54
C CYS A 39 -11.10 -25.46 19.95
N THR A 40 -11.32 -24.22 20.40
CA THR A 40 -11.74 -23.90 21.78
C THR A 40 -13.06 -23.15 21.84
N SER A 41 -13.62 -22.75 20.69
CA SER A 41 -14.90 -22.04 20.61
C SER A 41 -15.64 -22.40 19.32
N SER A 42 -16.91 -22.03 19.20
CA SER A 42 -17.68 -22.16 17.95
C SER A 42 -17.37 -21.05 16.93
N SER A 43 -16.24 -20.34 17.09
CA SER A 43 -15.86 -19.22 16.23
C SER A 43 -15.07 -19.69 15.01
N THR A 44 -15.21 -18.96 13.90
CA THR A 44 -14.35 -19.12 12.71
C THR A 44 -13.49 -17.86 12.56
N TYR A 45 -12.19 -18.06 12.38
CA TYR A 45 -11.23 -16.99 12.09
C TYR A 45 -10.97 -16.91 10.59
N ARG A 46 -10.81 -15.67 10.09
CA ARG A 46 -10.39 -15.38 8.73
C ARG A 46 -9.03 -14.68 8.78
N PHE A 47 -8.05 -15.22 8.06
CA PHE A 47 -6.72 -14.65 7.90
C PHE A 47 -6.50 -14.32 6.44
N ASP A 48 -6.29 -13.04 6.12
CA ASP A 48 -5.76 -12.66 4.82
C ASP A 48 -4.24 -12.80 4.89
N THR A 49 -3.67 -13.72 4.11
CA THR A 49 -2.25 -14.12 4.18
C THR A 49 -1.36 -13.37 3.18
N GLY A 50 -1.97 -12.44 2.45
CA GLY A 50 -1.31 -11.59 1.48
C GLY A 50 -0.88 -10.23 2.05
N PRO A 51 -0.77 -9.21 1.20
CA PRO A 51 -0.53 -7.83 1.62
C PRO A 51 -1.60 -7.35 2.61
N SER A 52 -1.16 -6.66 3.67
CA SER A 52 -2.01 -6.10 4.72
C SER A 52 -2.12 -4.58 4.70
N LEU A 53 -1.29 -3.90 3.89
CA LEU A 53 -1.30 -2.45 3.71
C LEU A 53 -1.85 -2.12 2.33
N LEU A 54 -2.83 -1.21 2.30
CA LEU A 54 -3.32 -0.60 1.06
C LEU A 54 -2.62 0.74 0.87
N LEU A 55 -1.81 0.84 -0.17
CA LEU A 55 -1.12 2.07 -0.57
C LEU A 55 -1.64 2.49 -1.95
N PHE A 56 -1.65 3.79 -2.22
CA PHE A 56 -2.14 4.37 -3.48
C PHE A 56 -3.59 3.92 -3.82
N PRO A 57 -4.58 4.16 -2.94
CA PRO A 57 -5.97 3.75 -3.17
C PRO A 57 -6.56 4.29 -4.49
N GLU A 58 -6.07 5.42 -4.97
CA GLU A 58 -6.44 6.03 -6.25
C GLU A 58 -6.19 5.12 -7.46
N GLU A 59 -5.13 4.33 -7.45
CA GLU A 59 -4.86 3.38 -8.54
C GLU A 59 -5.85 2.21 -8.53
N TYR A 60 -6.36 1.84 -7.35
CA TYR A 60 -7.43 0.87 -7.23
C TYR A 60 -8.76 1.47 -7.71
N MET A 61 -9.10 2.70 -7.28
CA MET A 61 -10.29 3.43 -7.76
C MET A 61 -10.31 3.51 -9.28
N ARG A 62 -9.24 4.02 -9.88
CA ARG A 62 -9.07 4.11 -11.32
C ARG A 62 -9.20 2.76 -12.01
N THR A 63 -8.59 1.72 -11.46
CA THR A 63 -8.71 0.36 -12.03
C THR A 63 -10.16 -0.10 -12.01
N PHE A 64 -10.89 0.07 -10.91
CA PHE A 64 -12.30 -0.37 -10.84
C PHE A 64 -13.20 0.41 -11.80
N GLU A 65 -13.00 1.73 -11.92
CA GLU A 65 -13.68 2.58 -12.89
C GLU A 65 -13.44 2.12 -14.33
N GLU A 66 -12.18 1.90 -14.72
CA GLU A 66 -11.81 1.42 -16.05
C GLU A 66 -12.36 0.03 -16.37
N LEU A 67 -12.63 -0.78 -15.34
CA LEU A 67 -13.26 -2.10 -15.46
C LEU A 67 -14.80 -2.04 -15.42
N GLY A 68 -15.40 -0.86 -15.23
CA GLY A 68 -16.85 -0.69 -15.09
C GLY A 68 -17.41 -1.39 -13.85
N CYS A 69 -16.61 -1.54 -12.80
CA CYS A 69 -16.96 -2.20 -11.55
C CYS A 69 -17.02 -1.18 -10.40
N GLU A 70 -17.93 -1.38 -9.46
CA GLU A 70 -17.97 -0.56 -8.25
C GLU A 70 -16.82 -0.97 -7.30
N LEU A 71 -16.08 0.02 -6.81
CA LEU A 71 -15.09 -0.21 -5.77
C LEU A 71 -15.82 -0.49 -4.44
N PRO A 72 -15.52 -1.61 -3.75
CA PRO A 72 -16.08 -1.87 -2.43
C PRO A 72 -15.70 -0.78 -1.43
N GLU A 73 -16.60 -0.48 -0.49
CA GLU A 73 -16.35 0.48 0.58
C GLU A 73 -15.08 0.12 1.36
N MET A 74 -14.12 1.05 1.41
CA MET A 74 -12.88 0.92 2.17
C MET A 74 -13.02 1.66 3.50
N LYS A 75 -13.02 0.93 4.60
CA LYS A 75 -13.03 1.52 5.95
C LYS A 75 -11.63 1.52 6.53
N PRO A 76 -11.09 2.67 6.98
CA PRO A 76 -9.85 2.70 7.71
C PRO A 76 -10.01 1.91 9.02
N VAL A 77 -8.99 1.11 9.35
CA VAL A 77 -8.99 0.23 10.53
C VAL A 77 -8.70 1.01 11.83
N GLY A 78 -8.23 2.25 11.72
CA GLY A 78 -7.96 3.14 12.85
C GLY A 78 -7.37 4.47 12.42
N ASN A 79 -6.99 5.29 13.40
CA ASN A 79 -6.33 6.60 13.23
C ASN A 79 -4.79 6.52 13.27
N VAL A 80 -4.22 5.33 13.48
CA VAL A 80 -2.77 5.07 13.47
C VAL A 80 -2.47 4.05 12.38
N GLY A 81 -1.40 4.27 11.61
CA GLY A 81 -0.96 3.32 10.59
C GLY A 81 -0.43 2.02 11.21
N TYR A 82 0.45 2.16 12.20
CA TYR A 82 0.90 1.08 13.08
C TYR A 82 1.53 1.64 14.37
N ARG A 83 1.66 0.79 15.39
CA ARG A 83 2.35 1.10 16.65
C ARG A 83 3.64 0.30 16.75
N CYS A 84 4.76 1.00 16.90
CA CYS A 84 6.03 0.40 17.27
C CYS A 84 6.10 0.21 18.79
N PHE A 85 6.49 -0.99 19.22
CA PHE A 85 6.72 -1.31 20.63
C PHE A 85 8.23 -1.47 20.87
N PHE A 86 8.74 -0.85 21.93
CA PHE A 86 10.16 -0.86 22.27
C PHE A 86 10.39 -1.54 23.62
N ASN A 87 11.54 -2.20 23.75
CA ASN A 87 11.94 -2.79 25.03
C ASN A 87 12.41 -1.69 26.00
N ARG A 88 12.00 -1.79 27.27
CA ARG A 88 12.35 -0.88 28.38
C ARG A 88 13.84 -0.68 28.69
N ARG A 89 14.75 -1.38 27.99
CA ARG A 89 16.20 -1.35 28.25
C ARG A 89 16.99 -0.38 27.34
N GLY A 90 16.30 0.46 26.56
CA GLY A 90 16.93 1.45 25.68
C GLY A 90 17.22 2.80 26.37
N PRO A 91 18.05 3.66 25.76
CA PRO A 91 18.46 4.97 26.29
C PRO A 91 17.34 6.05 26.26
N ARG A 92 16.06 5.65 26.21
CA ARG A 92 14.93 6.58 26.04
C ARG A 92 14.42 7.14 27.36
N ARG A 93 13.67 8.24 27.25
CA ARG A 93 12.97 8.86 28.38
C ARG A 93 12.08 7.82 29.08
N PRO A 94 12.08 7.76 30.43
CA PRO A 94 11.22 6.85 31.18
C PRO A 94 9.75 7.02 30.80
N GLY A 95 9.07 5.92 30.46
CA GLY A 95 7.63 5.91 30.17
C GLY A 95 7.24 5.89 28.69
N GLN A 96 8.19 5.97 27.75
CA GLN A 96 7.90 5.93 26.30
C GLN A 96 8.26 4.56 25.70
N ASP A 97 7.40 3.57 25.96
CA ASP A 97 7.56 2.18 25.50
C ASP A 97 6.98 1.97 24.07
N THR A 98 6.32 2.98 23.51
CA THR A 98 5.66 2.90 22.19
C THR A 98 5.87 4.17 21.35
N LEU A 99 5.75 4.03 20.03
CA LEU A 99 5.67 5.14 19.07
C LEU A 99 4.59 4.80 18.04
N ASP A 100 3.65 5.71 17.81
CA ASP A 100 2.59 5.54 16.82
C ASP A 100 2.99 6.20 15.50
N LEU A 101 2.80 5.49 14.39
CA LEU A 101 2.80 6.12 13.07
C LEU A 101 1.45 6.83 12.89
N LEU A 102 1.43 8.13 13.16
CA LEU A 102 0.28 8.99 12.95
C LEU A 102 0.14 9.33 11.47
N LEU A 103 -1.09 9.56 11.02
CA LEU A 103 -1.39 9.88 9.63
C LEU A 103 -1.22 11.38 9.33
N GLU A 104 -1.35 12.23 10.35
CA GLU A 104 -1.17 13.68 10.24
C GLU A 104 0.30 14.06 10.50
N ASP A 105 0.91 14.73 9.52
CA ASP A 105 2.34 15.07 9.54
C ASP A 105 2.72 15.96 10.75
N ASP A 106 1.87 16.92 11.10
CA ASP A 106 2.11 17.83 12.23
C ASP A 106 2.04 17.11 13.58
N GLU A 107 1.07 16.20 13.73
CA GLU A 107 0.95 15.37 14.94
C GLU A 107 2.13 14.40 15.06
N MET A 108 2.56 13.82 13.94
CA MET A 108 3.73 12.94 13.89
C MET A 108 5.01 13.70 14.26
N ALA A 109 5.20 14.90 13.72
CA ALA A 109 6.34 15.76 14.05
C ALA A 109 6.36 16.13 15.54
N ALA A 110 5.21 16.51 16.11
CA ALA A 110 5.09 16.82 17.54
C ALA A 110 5.39 15.60 18.43
N GLN A 111 4.91 14.41 18.03
CA GLN A 111 5.22 13.17 18.76
C GLN A 111 6.73 12.88 18.72
N LEU A 112 7.38 13.03 17.58
CA LEU A 112 8.82 12.79 17.43
C LEU A 112 9.66 13.79 18.24
N GLU A 113 9.27 15.07 18.26
CA GLU A 113 9.93 16.09 19.09
C GLU A 113 9.88 15.74 20.59
N SER A 114 8.81 15.09 21.04
CA SER A 114 8.70 14.62 22.43
C SER A 114 9.68 13.47 22.75
N VAL A 115 10.09 12.72 21.72
CA VAL A 115 11.03 11.59 21.83
C VAL A 115 12.48 12.11 21.89
N GLU A 116 12.85 12.98 20.95
CA GLU A 116 14.18 13.55 20.80
C GLU A 116 14.09 14.97 20.25
N GLU A 117 14.85 15.88 20.86
CA GLU A 117 14.91 17.28 20.44
C GLU A 117 15.42 17.39 18.99
N GLY A 118 14.68 18.12 18.15
CA GLY A 118 14.96 18.30 16.73
C GLY A 118 14.45 17.18 15.82
N ALA A 119 13.91 16.09 16.37
CA ALA A 119 13.40 14.98 15.56
C ALA A 119 12.12 15.35 14.78
N GLY A 120 11.30 16.25 15.31
CA GLY A 120 10.11 16.75 14.60
C GLY A 120 10.49 17.49 13.33
N GLU A 121 11.43 18.44 13.42
CA GLU A 121 11.91 19.16 12.25
C GLU A 121 12.63 18.25 11.23
N ALA A 122 13.41 17.28 11.71
CA ALA A 122 14.07 16.30 10.86
C ALA A 122 13.05 15.46 10.08
N TYR A 123 11.97 15.03 10.74
CA TYR A 123 10.86 14.35 10.10
C TYR A 123 10.18 15.23 9.03
N SER A 124 9.84 16.48 9.36
CA SER A 124 9.22 17.39 8.40
C SER A 124 10.10 17.66 7.18
N ARG A 125 11.43 17.66 7.32
CA ARG A 125 12.36 17.72 6.17
C ARG A 125 12.33 16.43 5.35
N MET A 126 12.38 15.28 6.03
CA MET A 126 12.36 13.97 5.38
C MET A 126 11.08 13.76 4.57
N ILE A 127 9.90 14.03 5.15
CA ILE A 127 8.62 13.77 4.47
C ILE A 127 8.40 14.70 3.27
N ARG A 128 8.86 15.95 3.35
CA ARG A 128 8.88 16.87 2.19
C ARG A 128 9.77 16.34 1.07
N ALA A 129 10.99 15.89 1.40
CA ALA A 129 11.89 15.31 0.40
C ALA A 129 11.31 14.02 -0.21
N ALA A 130 10.68 13.17 0.60
CA ALA A 130 10.01 11.95 0.15
C ALA A 130 8.83 12.26 -0.79
N ARG A 131 8.03 13.30 -0.48
CA ARG A 131 6.95 13.79 -1.34
C ARG A 131 7.48 14.25 -2.69
N THR A 132 8.53 15.09 -2.70
CA THR A 132 9.15 15.53 -3.95
C THR A 132 9.69 14.35 -4.76
N ALA A 133 10.33 13.38 -4.12
CA ALA A 133 10.82 12.18 -4.79
C ALA A 133 9.68 11.35 -5.39
N LEU A 134 8.55 11.22 -4.69
CA LEU A 134 7.36 10.53 -5.18
C LEU A 134 6.75 11.24 -6.40
N GLU A 135 6.57 12.56 -6.33
CA GLU A 135 6.01 13.37 -7.42
C GLU A 135 6.88 13.30 -8.68
N VAL A 136 8.20 13.47 -8.54
CA VAL A 136 9.15 13.35 -9.64
C VAL A 136 9.18 11.92 -10.18
N GLY A 137 9.20 10.92 -9.30
CA GLY A 137 9.23 9.51 -9.68
C GLY A 137 7.99 9.10 -10.48
N ASN A 138 6.80 9.49 -10.02
CA ASN A 138 5.55 9.18 -10.71
C ASN A 138 5.51 9.84 -12.10
N GLY A 139 5.77 11.15 -12.17
CA GLY A 139 5.71 11.88 -13.45
C GLY A 139 6.78 11.43 -14.46
N ALA A 140 7.99 11.09 -14.00
CA ALA A 140 9.07 10.71 -14.91
C ALA A 140 8.98 9.25 -15.39
N PHE A 141 8.48 8.33 -14.55
CA PHE A 141 8.62 6.88 -14.81
C PHE A 141 7.32 6.08 -14.80
N ILE A 142 6.30 6.49 -14.05
CA ILE A 142 5.07 5.71 -13.89
C ILE A 142 4.02 6.16 -14.90
N ASP A 143 3.82 7.47 -15.03
CA ASP A 143 2.78 8.03 -15.89
C ASP A 143 3.15 8.02 -17.38
N ARG A 144 4.42 7.78 -17.69
CA ARG A 144 4.95 7.80 -19.05
C ARG A 144 5.08 6.40 -19.62
N ASN A 145 4.50 6.19 -20.80
CA ASN A 145 4.80 5.02 -21.62
C ASN A 145 6.12 5.22 -22.35
N PHE A 146 7.01 4.23 -22.28
CA PHE A 146 8.22 4.16 -23.10
C PHE A 146 7.92 3.34 -24.35
N ALA A 147 7.50 4.01 -25.42
CA ALA A 147 7.09 3.37 -26.66
C ALA A 147 8.28 3.11 -27.60
N THR A 148 9.43 3.74 -27.35
CA THR A 148 10.63 3.60 -28.18
C THR A 148 11.90 3.34 -27.36
N LEU A 149 12.89 2.70 -27.98
CA LEU A 149 14.23 2.49 -27.41
C LEU A 149 14.93 3.82 -27.03
N ALA A 150 14.66 4.90 -27.76
CA ALA A 150 15.25 6.20 -27.47
C ALA A 150 14.71 6.82 -26.18
N GLU A 151 13.41 6.68 -25.91
CA GLU A 151 12.78 7.09 -24.65
C GLU A 151 13.29 6.26 -23.47
N PHE A 152 13.58 4.97 -23.70
CA PHE A 152 14.14 4.10 -22.67
C PHE A 152 15.57 4.49 -22.27
N VAL A 153 16.41 4.89 -23.23
CA VAL A 153 17.81 5.28 -22.99
C VAL A 153 17.93 6.68 -22.38
N ASN A 154 16.92 7.55 -22.55
CA ASN A 154 16.88 8.86 -21.92
C ASN A 154 15.49 9.16 -21.31
N PRO A 155 15.25 8.69 -20.08
CA PRO A 155 13.93 8.79 -19.45
C PRO A 155 13.55 10.22 -18.99
N LEU A 156 14.51 11.16 -18.98
CA LEU A 156 14.33 12.53 -18.51
C LEU A 156 14.13 13.57 -19.64
N ARG A 157 14.07 13.13 -20.91
CA ARG A 157 13.78 13.99 -22.06
C ARG A 157 12.31 14.02 -22.44
#